data_AF-A0A7K4RZR0-F1
#
_entry.id   AF-A0A7K4RZR0-F1
#
_cell.length_a   1.000
_cell.length_b   1.000
_cell.length_c   1.000
_cell.angle_alpha   90.00
_cell.angle_beta   90.00
_cell.angle_gamma   90.00
#
_symmetry.space_group_name_H-M   'P 1'
#
loop_
_entity.id
_entity.type
_entity.pdbx_description
1 polymer ?
#
loop_
_entity_poly.entity_id
_entity_poly.type
_entity_poly.pdbx_seq_one_letter_code
_entity_poly.pdbx_strand_id
1 'polypeptide(L)'
;MSGYTEDEKLRLQQLRVLRRRWLRDQELSEREPVLPQRKLGPVAAFWERFLQPGGLWRQQVFKAYQTAGFVLGRVLIPAWVICYYLKYHV
;
A
#
# COMPACT_ATOMS: atom_id res chain seq x y z
N MET A 1 50.54 -14.45 -24.32
CA MET A 1 49.13 -14.04 -24.21
C MET A 1 48.27 -15.24 -24.58
N SER A 2 48.10 -16.17 -23.64
CA SER A 2 47.27 -17.35 -23.86
C SER A 2 45.82 -16.92 -23.77
N GLY A 3 45.16 -16.78 -24.91
CA GLY A 3 43.72 -16.59 -24.96
C GLY A 3 42.98 -17.83 -24.44
N TYR A 4 41.67 -17.70 -24.27
CA TYR A 4 40.80 -18.81 -23.87
C TYR A 4 41.01 -20.04 -24.77
N THR A 5 41.10 -21.21 -24.15
CA THR A 5 41.07 -22.50 -24.83
C THR A 5 39.70 -22.72 -25.49
N GLU A 6 39.62 -23.59 -26.51
CA GLU A 6 38.37 -23.83 -27.24
C GLU A 6 37.24 -24.34 -26.32
N ASP A 7 37.56 -25.17 -25.32
CA ASP A 7 36.60 -25.65 -24.32
C ASP A 7 36.08 -24.51 -23.43
N GLU A 8 36.93 -23.57 -23.03
CA GLU A 8 36.52 -22.40 -22.26
C GLU A 8 35.62 -21.47 -23.08
N LYS A 9 35.92 -21.31 -24.38
CA LYS A 9 35.05 -20.54 -25.29
C LYS A 9 33.68 -21.19 -25.43
N LEU A 10 33.62 -22.52 -25.58
CA LEU A 10 32.39 -23.29 -25.68
C LEU A 10 31.57 -23.18 -24.38
N ARG A 11 32.22 -23.30 -23.22
CA ARG A 11 31.58 -23.11 -21.91
C ARG A 11 31.04 -21.69 -21.73
N LEU A 12 31.81 -20.68 -22.14
CA LEU A 12 31.38 -19.28 -22.07
C LEU A 12 30.19 -18.98 -22.97
N GLN A 13 30.12 -19.60 -24.15
CA GLN A 13 28.95 -19.50 -25.03
C GLN A 13 27.71 -20.14 -24.39
N GLN A 14 27.85 -21.34 -23.82
CA GLN A 14 26.75 -22.02 -23.12
C GLN A 14 26.22 -21.18 -21.95
N LEU A 15 27.12 -20.64 -21.12
CA LEU A 15 26.74 -19.75 -20.02
C LEU A 15 26.06 -18.46 -20.52
N ARG A 16 26.50 -17.90 -21.65
CA ARG A 16 25.87 -16.73 -22.26
C ARG A 16 24.45 -17.01 -22.74
N VAL A 17 24.18 -18.21 -23.25
CA VAL A 17 22.83 -18.61 -23.68
C VAL A 17 21.91 -18.77 -22.47
N LEU A 18 22.38 -19.48 -21.44
CA LEU A 18 21.63 -19.64 -20.19
C LEU A 18 21.35 -18.30 -19.51
N ARG A 19 22.35 -17.41 -19.45
CA ARG A 19 22.20 -16.07 -18.87
C ARG A 19 21.17 -15.23 -19.61
N ARG A 20 21.14 -15.28 -20.95
CA ARG A 20 20.15 -14.53 -21.75
C ARG A 20 18.74 -15.06 -21.55
N ARG A 21 18.56 -16.38 -21.43
CA ARG A 21 17.26 -16.98 -21.12
C ARG A 21 16.80 -16.60 -19.71
N TRP A 22 17.68 -16.71 -18.72
CA TRP A 22 17.40 -16.29 -17.34
C TRP A 22 17.00 -14.82 -17.25
N LEU A 23 17.71 -13.92 -17.94
CA LEU A 23 17.38 -12.49 -17.94
C LEU A 23 16.00 -12.21 -18.56
N ARG A 24 15.62 -12.96 -19.59
CA ARG A 24 14.29 -12.86 -20.21
C ARG A 24 13.19 -13.42 -19.29
N ASP A 25 13.48 -14.48 -18.54
CA ASP A 25 12.55 -15.04 -17.55
C ASP A 25 12.36 -14.13 -16.32
N GLN A 26 13.26 -13.16 -16.10
CA GLN A 26 13.15 -12.12 -15.08
C GLN A 26 12.33 -10.90 -15.55
N GLU A 27 11.99 -10.80 -16.84
CA GLU A 27 11.08 -9.76 -17.32
C GLU A 27 9.69 -10.09 -16.75
N LEU A 28 9.32 -9.36 -15.70
CA LEU A 28 8.05 -9.56 -15.01
C LEU A 28 6.90 -9.30 -16.00
N SER A 29 5.99 -10.26 -16.13
CA SER A 29 4.75 -10.04 -16.88
C SER A 29 3.92 -8.95 -16.20
N GLU A 30 3.23 -8.11 -16.98
CA GLU A 30 2.34 -7.04 -16.46
C GLU A 30 1.28 -7.52 -15.45
N ARG A 31 0.98 -8.83 -15.44
CA ARG A 31 0.05 -9.46 -14.51
C ARG A 31 0.76 -9.80 -13.20
N GLU A 32 1.01 -8.77 -12.40
CA GLU A 32 1.37 -8.97 -11.01
C GLU A 32 0.21 -9.62 -10.25
N PRO A 33 0.48 -10.52 -9.30
CA PRO A 33 -0.52 -11.00 -8.36
C PRO A 33 -0.95 -9.83 -7.48
N VAL A 34 -1.97 -9.09 -7.92
CA VAL A 34 -2.57 -8.02 -7.14
C VAL A 34 -3.27 -8.66 -5.95
N LEU A 35 -2.95 -8.17 -4.74
CA LEU A 35 -3.69 -8.54 -3.56
C LEU A 35 -5.18 -8.27 -3.80
N PRO A 36 -6.09 -9.16 -3.35
CA PRO A 36 -7.52 -8.92 -3.52
C PRO A 36 -7.87 -7.56 -2.93
N GLN A 37 -8.72 -6.81 -3.63
CA GLN A 37 -9.16 -5.49 -3.16
C GLN A 37 -9.65 -5.59 -1.73
N ARG A 38 -9.15 -4.71 -0.87
CA ARG A 38 -9.49 -4.69 0.55
C ARG A 38 -11.00 -4.53 0.69
N LYS A 39 -11.67 -5.51 1.30
CA LYS A 39 -13.11 -5.43 1.57
C LYS A 39 -13.35 -4.27 2.53
N LEU A 40 -13.86 -3.16 2.01
CA LEU A 40 -14.29 -2.03 2.80
C LEU A 40 -15.56 -2.42 3.58
N GLY A 41 -15.65 -1.99 4.83
CA GLY A 41 -16.87 -2.14 5.61
C GLY A 41 -18.03 -1.33 4.99
N PRO A 42 -19.29 -1.58 5.38
CA PRO A 42 -20.46 -0.94 4.76
C PRO A 42 -20.41 0.60 4.80
N VAL A 43 -19.93 1.18 5.90
CA VAL A 43 -19.76 2.63 6.05
C VAL A 43 -18.64 3.17 5.16
N ALA A 44 -17.52 2.45 5.05
CA ALA A 44 -16.41 2.88 4.21
C ALA A 44 -16.76 2.78 2.72
N ALA A 45 -17.47 1.72 2.32
CA ALA A 45 -17.99 1.56 0.96
C ALA A 45 -19.04 2.64 0.60
N PHE A 46 -19.87 3.05 1.55
CA PHE A 46 -20.77 4.19 1.37
C PHE A 46 -19.99 5.48 1.07
N TRP A 47 -18.98 5.80 1.88
CA TRP A 47 -18.19 7.01 1.68
C TRP A 47 -17.43 7.00 0.35
N GLU A 48 -16.87 5.86 -0.05
CA GLU A 48 -16.21 5.72 -1.35
C GLU A 48 -17.17 5.99 -2.51
N ARG A 49 -18.37 5.43 -2.48
CA ARG A 49 -19.43 5.69 -3.48
C ARG A 49 -19.93 7.12 -3.44
N PHE A 50 -20.06 7.70 -2.25
CA PHE A 50 -20.50 9.10 -2.08
C PHE A 50 -19.49 10.08 -2.70
N LEU A 51 -18.19 9.76 -2.65
CA LEU A 51 -17.10 10.55 -3.21
C LEU A 51 -16.88 10.33 -4.72
N GLN A 52 -17.39 9.23 -5.30
CA GLN A 52 -17.15 8.84 -6.70
C GLN A 52 -17.70 9.79 -7.79
N PRO A 53 -18.61 10.74 -7.51
CA PRO A 53 -18.67 11.98 -8.28
C PRO A 53 -17.85 13.04 -7.55
N GLY A 54 -16.69 13.40 -8.13
CA GLY A 54 -15.64 14.24 -7.54
C GLY A 54 -15.99 15.73 -7.32
N GLY A 55 -17.12 16.02 -6.65
CA GLY A 55 -17.53 17.37 -6.30
C GLY A 55 -16.81 17.89 -5.06
N LEU A 56 -16.29 19.13 -5.13
CA LEU A 56 -15.58 19.80 -4.03
C LEU A 56 -16.37 19.83 -2.72
N TRP A 57 -17.69 20.07 -2.80
CA TRP A 57 -18.60 20.03 -1.64
C TRP A 57 -18.57 18.68 -0.91
N ARG A 58 -18.62 17.56 -1.65
CA ARG A 58 -18.65 16.22 -1.05
C ARG A 58 -17.35 15.90 -0.32
N GLN A 59 -16.23 16.36 -0.86
CA GLN A 59 -14.93 16.25 -0.20
C GLN A 59 -14.84 17.09 1.07
N GLN A 60 -15.41 18.30 1.08
CA GLN A 60 -15.46 19.14 2.28
C GLN A 60 -16.29 18.48 3.39
N VAL A 61 -17.46 17.93 3.07
CA VAL A 61 -18.30 17.20 4.03
C VAL A 61 -17.55 15.98 4.60
N PHE A 62 -16.88 15.20 3.74
CA PHE A 62 -16.11 14.05 4.18
C PHE A 62 -14.95 14.45 5.10
N LYS A 63 -14.24 15.54 4.78
CA LYS A 63 -13.19 16.09 5.65
C LYS A 63 -13.75 16.54 7.00
N ALA A 64 -14.90 17.22 7.02
CA ALA A 64 -15.53 17.63 8.27
C ALA A 64 -15.91 16.42 9.14
N TYR A 65 -16.48 15.36 8.54
CA TYR A 65 -16.79 14.11 9.23
C TYR A 65 -15.53 13.45 9.82
N GLN A 66 -14.45 13.36 9.04
CA GLN A 66 -13.19 12.76 9.49
C GLN A 66 -12.56 13.56 10.65
N THR A 67 -12.54 14.89 10.53
CA THR A 67 -12.04 15.79 11.58
C THR A 67 -12.87 15.68 12.86
N ALA A 68 -14.21 15.62 12.74
CA ALA A 68 -15.08 15.43 13.89
C ALA A 68 -14.81 14.10 14.61
N GLY A 69 -14.65 13.00 13.85
CA GLY A 69 -14.27 11.70 14.42
C GLY A 69 -12.91 11.73 15.12
N PHE A 70 -11.93 12.44 14.56
CA PHE A 70 -10.63 12.63 15.19
C PHE A 70 -10.75 13.41 16.51
N VAL A 71 -11.43 14.55 16.52
CA VAL A 71 -11.60 15.37 17.73
C VAL A 71 -12.31 14.58 18.82
N LEU A 72 -13.39 13.87 18.49
CA LEU A 72 -14.11 13.06 19.45
C LEU A 72 -13.22 11.94 20.03
N GLY A 73 -12.58 11.16 19.17
CA GLY A 73 -11.81 9.98 19.58
C GLY A 73 -10.48 10.29 20.26
N ARG A 74 -9.77 11.32 19.79
CA ARG A 74 -8.39 11.62 20.21
C ARG A 74 -8.29 12.76 21.21
N VAL A 75 -9.31 13.62 21.30
CA VAL A 75 -9.28 14.78 22.20
C VAL A 75 -10.35 14.66 23.27
N LEU A 76 -11.62 14.52 22.87
CA LEU A 76 -12.74 14.62 23.79
C LEU A 76 -12.82 13.43 24.75
N ILE A 77 -12.72 12.19 24.24
CA ILE A 77 -12.75 10.99 25.08
C ILE A 77 -11.59 10.97 26.08
N PRO A 78 -10.31 11.16 25.67
CA PRO A 78 -9.21 11.19 26.63
C PRO A 78 -9.34 12.32 27.65
N ALA A 79 -9.76 13.52 27.22
CA ALA A 79 -9.98 14.63 28.14
C ALA A 79 -11.05 14.29 29.19
N TRP A 80 -12.16 13.67 28.79
CA TRP A 80 -13.19 13.21 29.74
C TRP A 80 -12.67 12.15 30.70
N VAL A 81 -11.87 11.19 30.23
CA VAL A 81 -11.26 10.17 31.09
C VAL A 81 -10.32 10.81 32.12
N ILE A 82 -9.51 11.79 31.71
CA ILE A 82 -8.61 12.53 32.62
C ILE A 82 -9.43 13.32 33.64
N CYS A 83 -10.44 14.07 33.20
CA CYS A 83 -11.31 14.82 34.11
C CYS A 83 -12.04 13.91 35.10
N TYR A 84 -12.50 12.73 34.65
CA TYR A 84 -13.10 11.74 35.53
C TYR A 84 -12.10 11.22 36.56
N TYR A 85 -10.88 10.90 36.12
CA TYR A 85 -9.82 10.46 37.02
C TYR A 85 -9.54 11.52 38.09
N LEU A 86 -9.30 12.77 37.70
CA LEU A 86 -9.05 13.88 38.63
C LEU A 86 -10.20 14.10 39.61
N LYS A 87 -11.46 13.91 39.19
CA LYS A 87 -12.62 14.10 40.06
C LYS A 87 -12.69 13.10 41.22
N TYR A 88 -12.22 11.87 41.03
CA TYR A 88 -12.43 10.78 41.98
C TYR A 88 -11.13 10.22 42.59
N HIS A 89 -9.96 10.58 42.07
CA HIS A 89 -8.67 10.05 42.49
C HIS A 89 -7.70 11.11 43.04
N VAL A 90 -8.06 12.40 42.97
CA VAL A 90 -7.37 13.53 43.62
C VAL A 90 -8.34 14.16 44.60
#